data_AF-A0A3A8G6P0-F1
#
_entry.id   AF-A0A3A8G6P0-F1
#
_cell.length_a   1.000
_cell.length_b   1.000
_cell.length_c   1.000
_cell.angle_alpha   90.00
_cell.angle_beta   90.00
_cell.angle_gamma   90.00
#
_symmetry.space_group_name_H-M   'P 1'
#
loop_
_entity.id
_entity.type
_entity.pdbx_description
1 polymer ?
#
loop_
_entity_poly.entity_id
_entity_poly.type
_entity_poly.pdbx_seq_one_letter_code
_entity_poly.pdbx_strand_id
1 'polypeptide(L)' 'MDILSDITQKISALPTGETWEISARSLWLSHSDFHSIRVFLTREAEKGSFSIQNIDHMAPDATTSLQVIKH' A
#
# COMPACT_ATOMS: atom_id res chain seq x y z
N MET A 1 -5.95 14.86 -9.84
CA MET A 1 -5.52 13.45 -9.76
C MET A 1 -5.06 13.23 -8.35
N ASP A 2 -5.70 12.30 -7.66
CA ASP A 2 -5.46 12.03 -6.25
C ASP A 2 -4.85 10.63 -6.17
N ILE A 3 -3.56 10.55 -5.83
CA ILE A 3 -2.82 9.29 -5.88
C ILE A 3 -3.39 8.25 -4.91
N LEU A 4 -4.06 8.69 -3.83
CA LEU A 4 -4.77 7.79 -2.91
C LEU A 4 -5.98 7.15 -3.61
N SER A 5 -6.69 7.92 -4.42
CA SER A 5 -7.83 7.43 -5.20
C SER A 5 -7.39 6.42 -6.25
N ASP A 6 -6.29 6.68 -6.96
CA ASP A 6 -5.73 5.74 -7.93
C ASP A 6 -5.27 4.43 -7.27
N ILE A 7 -4.61 4.52 -6.11
CA ILE A 7 -4.16 3.35 -5.34
C ILE A 7 -5.35 2.53 -4.85
N THR A 8 -6.34 3.16 -4.23
CA THR A 8 -7.54 2.46 -3.73
C THR A 8 -8.35 1.84 -4.84
N GLN A 9 -8.49 2.52 -5.98
CA GLN A 9 -9.15 1.96 -7.16
C GLN A 9 -8.39 0.76 -7.71
N LYS A 10 -7.05 0.83 -7.76
CA LYS A 10 -6.21 -0.28 -8.20
C LYS A 10 -6.31 -1.48 -7.26
N ILE A 11 -6.27 -1.26 -5.94
CA ILE A 11 -6.51 -2.31 -4.94
C ILE A 11 -7.90 -2.92 -5.12
N SER A 12 -8.92 -2.08 -5.31
CA SER A 12 -10.29 -2.54 -5.54
C SER A 12 -10.43 -3.35 -6.84
N ALA A 13 -9.64 -3.04 -7.86
CA ALA A 13 -9.60 -3.76 -9.12
C ALA A 13 -8.76 -5.06 -9.08
N LEU A 14 -7.96 -5.29 -8.03
CA LEU A 14 -7.22 -6.55 -7.89
C LEU A 14 -8.22 -7.73 -7.77
N PRO A 15 -7.87 -8.91 -8.29
CA PRO A 15 -8.56 -10.15 -7.97
C PRO A 15 -8.47 -10.48 -6.47
N THR A 16 -9.51 -11.10 -5.94
CA THR A 16 -9.50 -11.66 -4.57
C THR A 16 -8.41 -12.71 -4.45
N GLY A 17 -7.56 -12.59 -3.42
CA GLY A 17 -6.39 -13.44 -3.19
C GLY A 17 -5.11 -12.93 -3.86
N GLU A 18 -5.16 -11.87 -4.68
CA GLU A 18 -3.98 -11.28 -5.30
C GLU A 18 -3.25 -10.32 -4.34
N THR A 19 -1.92 -10.29 -4.47
CA THR A 19 -1.05 -9.40 -3.72
C THR A 19 -0.47 -8.31 -4.61
N TRP A 20 -0.42 -7.09 -4.09
CA TRP A 20 0.18 -5.96 -4.78
C TRP A 20 1.23 -5.30 -3.91
N GLU A 21 2.46 -5.27 -4.39
CA GLU A 21 3.56 -4.55 -3.77
C GLU A 21 3.54 -3.08 -4.20
N ILE A 22 3.42 -2.19 -3.21
CA ILE A 22 3.39 -0.76 -3.38
C ILE A 22 4.65 -0.18 -2.73
N SER A 23 5.43 0.57 -3.49
CA SER A 23 6.70 1.14 -3.02
C SER A 23 6.79 2.62 -3.39
N ALA A 24 7.39 3.44 -2.53
CA ALA A 24 7.52 4.87 -2.78
C ALA A 24 8.24 5.15 -4.11
N ARG A 25 9.27 4.36 -4.41
CA ARG A 25 10.00 4.43 -5.70
C ARG A 25 9.11 4.09 -6.90
N SER A 26 8.22 3.09 -6.79
CA SER A 26 7.36 2.70 -7.93
C SER A 26 6.28 3.74 -8.20
N LEU A 27 5.86 4.48 -7.16
CA LEU A 27 4.89 5.57 -7.24
C LEU A 27 5.52 6.95 -7.42
N TRP A 28 6.85 7.05 -7.47
CA TRP A 28 7.57 8.32 -7.57
C TRP A 28 7.22 9.30 -6.43
N LEU A 29 7.02 8.76 -5.23
CA LEU A 29 6.64 9.49 -4.03
C LEU A 29 7.81 9.75 -3.10
N SER A 30 7.71 10.83 -2.32
CA SER A 30 8.63 11.06 -1.21
C SER A 30 8.36 10.06 -0.07
N HIS A 31 9.35 9.88 0.81
CA HIS A 31 9.20 9.02 1.99
C HIS A 31 8.07 9.50 2.92
N SER A 32 7.90 10.82 3.08
CA SER A 32 6.81 11.40 3.90
C SER A 32 5.43 11.19 3.29
N ASP A 33 5.32 11.30 1.96
CA ASP A 33 4.04 11.04 1.27
C ASP A 33 3.70 9.56 1.40
N PHE A 34 4.67 8.68 1.17
CA PHE A 34 4.48 7.24 1.31
C PHE A 34 4.06 6.83 2.73
N HIS A 35 4.65 7.45 3.76
CA HIS A 35 4.24 7.21 5.14
C HIS A 35 2.76 7.57 5.36
N SER A 36 2.30 8.69 4.81
CA SER A 36 0.90 9.10 4.90
C SER A 36 -0.04 8.10 4.19
N ILE A 37 0.37 7.62 3.01
CA ILE A 37 -0.36 6.58 2.26
C ILE A 37 -0.43 5.28 3.04
N ARG A 38 0.68 4.84 3.64
CA ARG A 38 0.70 3.63 4.48
C ARG A 38 -0.34 3.72 5.58
N VAL A 39 -0.34 4.81 6.35
CA VAL A 39 -1.29 5.03 7.45
C VAL A 39 -2.73 5.03 6.94
N PHE A 40 -2.99 5.69 5.82
CA PHE A 40 -4.30 5.70 5.18
C PHE A 40 -4.75 4.29 4.78
N LEU A 41 -3.92 3.55 4.05
CA LEU A 41 -4.23 2.20 3.61
C LEU A 41 -4.43 1.25 4.79
N THR A 42 -3.65 1.39 5.87
CA THR A 42 -3.84 0.58 7.09
C THR A 42 -5.23 0.77 7.68
N ARG A 43 -5.71 2.02 7.75
CA ARG A 43 -7.08 2.31 8.19
C ARG A 43 -8.14 1.76 7.25
N GLU A 44 -7.87 1.78 5.95
CA GLU A 44 -8.78 1.23 4.95
C GLU A 44 -8.84 -0.31 5.01
N ALA A 45 -7.70 -0.95 5.31
CA ALA A 45 -7.61 -2.39 5.54
C ALA A 45 -8.40 -2.85 6.76
N GLU A 46 -8.50 -2.03 7.82
CA GLU A 46 -9.36 -2.29 8.98
C GLU A 46 -10.85 -2.42 8.61
N LYS A 47 -11.27 -1.89 7.45
CA LYS A 47 -12.65 -2.08 6.94
C LYS A 47 -12.89 -3.46 6.34
N GLY A 48 -11.84 -4.29 6.20
CA GLY A 48 -11.94 -5.70 5.80
C GLY A 48 -11.96 -5.95 4.29
N SER A 49 -11.74 -4.93 3.45
CA SER A 49 -11.68 -5.11 1.98
C SER A 49 -10.35 -5.70 1.50
N PHE A 50 -9.28 -5.50 2.27
CA PHE A 50 -7.95 -6.02 2.00
C PHE A 50 -7.14 -6.03 3.30
N SER A 51 -5.99 -6.68 3.31
CA SER A 51 -5.01 -6.66 4.40
C SER A 51 -3.68 -6.10 3.93
N ILE A 52 -2.89 -5.58 4.87
CA ILE A 52 -1.54 -5.08 4.59
C ILE A 52 -0.54 -5.94 5.31
N GLN A 53 0.45 -6.45 4.59
CA GLN A 53 1.68 -6.99 5.15
C GLN A 53 2.78 -5.94 5.05
N ASN A 54 3.34 -5.58 6.20
CA ASN A 54 4.57 -4.80 6.22
C ASN A 54 5.73 -5.75 5.96
N ILE A 55 6.49 -5.48 4.89
CA ILE A 55 7.76 -6.16 4.64
C ILE A 55 8.81 -5.50 5.54
N ASP A 56 8.66 -5.64 6.86
CA ASP A 56 9.58 -5.09 7.87
C ASP A 56 10.88 -5.92 7.98
N HIS A 57 11.34 -6.45 6.84
CA HIS A 57 12.59 -7.19 6.75
C HIS A 57 13.77 -6.21 6.73
N MET A 58 14.16 -5.75 7.93
CA MET A 58 15.55 -5.41 8.34
C MET A 58 16.45 -4.64 7.35
N ALA A 59 15.87 -3.92 6.39
CA ALA A 59 16.58 -3.23 5.32
C ALA A 59 16.24 -1.73 5.37
N PRO A 60 17.21 -0.83 5.15
CA PRO A 60 17.00 0.62 5.21
C PRO A 60 15.99 1.15 4.16
N ASP A 61 15.65 0.35 3.14
CA ASP A 61 14.62 0.66 2.14
C ASP A 61 13.21 0.13 2.53
N ALA A 62 13.10 -0.70 3.57
CA ALA A 62 11.85 -1.33 4.02
C ALA A 62 10.79 -0.32 4.51
N THR A 63 11.22 0.90 4.84
CA THR A 63 10.30 1.97 5.27
C THR A 63 9.46 2.52 4.11
N THR A 64 9.84 2.19 2.87
CA THR A 64 9.23 2.71 1.63
C THR A 64 8.47 1.67 0.82
N SER A 65 8.18 0.49 1.35
CA SER A 65 7.42 -0.56 0.65
C SER A 65 6.36 -1.19 1.54
N LEU A 66 5.22 -1.59 0.96
CA LEU A 66 4.14 -2.29 1.65
C LEU A 66 3.47 -3.28 0.68
N GLN A 67 3.00 -4.42 1.19
CA GLN A 67 2.24 -5.38 0.41
C GLN A 67 0.76 -5.31 0.80
N VAL A 68 -0.10 -5.17 -0.20
CA VAL A 68 -1.56 -5.25 -0.06
C VAL A 68 -2.03 -6.61 -0.52
N ILE A 69 -2.93 -7.24 0.22
CA ILE A 69 -3.53 -8.54 -0.08
C ILE A 69 -5.03 -8.36 -0.11
N LYS A 70 -5.67 -8.57 -1.26
CA LYS A 70 -7.12 -8.45 -1.36
C LYS A 70 -7.82 -9.74 -0.89
N HIS A 71 -8.94 -9.59 -0.16
CA HIS A 71 -9.80 -10.70 0.28
C HIS A 71 -11.07 -10.86 -0.58
#